data_AF-A0A6V7IVK2-F1
#
_entry.id   AF-A0A6V7IVK2-F1
#
_cell.length_a   1.000
_cell.length_b   1.000
_cell.length_c   1.000
_cell.angle_alpha   90.00
_cell.angle_beta   90.00
_cell.angle_gamma   90.00
#
_symmetry.space_group_name_H-M   'P 1'
#
loop_
_entity.id
_entity.type
_entity.pdbx_description
1 polymer ?
#
loop_
_entity_poly.entity_id
_entity_poly.type
_entity_poly.pdbx_seq_one_letter_code
_entity_poly.pdbx_strand_id
1 'polypeptide(L)'
;PINKEYILRNHGIPLISSLLSSADEETVLSAITTLMFLITDNSRNDIITENIIKQLEEFGNSTNSRIKNLAQIFLTDHCGKKITES
;
A
#
# COMPACT_ATOMS: atom_id res chain seq x y z
N PRO A 1 0.50 13.84 -12.31
CA PRO A 1 0.58 15.09 -11.52
C PRO A 1 2.00 15.35 -11.03
N ILE A 2 2.42 16.61 -10.94
CA ILE A 2 3.78 17.02 -10.55
C ILE A 2 4.22 16.38 -9.21
N ASN A 3 3.33 16.36 -8.21
CA ASN A 3 3.63 15.79 -6.89
C ASN A 3 4.00 14.30 -6.96
N LYS A 4 3.31 13.53 -7.81
CA LYS A 4 3.60 12.09 -7.99
C LYS A 4 5.01 11.89 -8.53
N GLU A 5 5.35 12.58 -9.61
CA GLU A 5 6.68 12.48 -10.22
C GLU A 5 7.78 12.95 -9.29
N TYR A 6 7.54 14.03 -8.53
CA TYR A 6 8.50 14.53 -7.55
C TYR A 6 8.81 13.48 -6.49
N ILE A 7 7.78 12.83 -5.92
CA ILE A 7 7.97 11.78 -4.91
C ILE A 7 8.76 10.59 -5.49
N LEU A 8 8.41 10.14 -6.69
CA LEU A 8 9.07 9.00 -7.33
C LEU A 8 10.56 9.29 -7.63
N ARG A 9 10.86 10.48 -8.16
CA ARG A 9 12.25 10.91 -8.46
C ARG A 9 13.13 11.05 -7.22
N ASN A 10 12.54 11.30 -6.06
CA ASN A 10 13.27 11.50 -4.80
C ASN A 10 13.23 10.26 -3.90
N HIS A 11 13.05 9.05 -4.47
CA HIS A 11 13.04 7.79 -3.73
C HIS A 11 12.07 7.78 -2.53
N GLY A 12 10.88 8.36 -2.70
CA GLY A 12 9.89 8.44 -1.62
C GLY A 12 9.21 7.10 -1.27
N ILE A 13 9.24 6.11 -2.17
CA ILE A 13 8.56 4.81 -1.96
C ILE A 13 9.07 4.10 -0.70
N PRO A 14 10.39 3.85 -0.49
CA PRO A 14 10.87 3.23 0.74
C PRO A 14 10.43 3.94 2.03
N LEU A 15 10.41 5.27 2.03
CA LEU A 15 9.97 6.05 3.18
C LEU A 15 8.48 5.81 3.47
N ILE A 16 7.63 5.88 2.45
CA ILE A 16 6.18 5.67 2.60
C ILE A 16 5.88 4.22 2.98
N SER A 17 6.57 3.25 2.39
CA SER A 17 6.40 1.83 2.73
C SER A 17 6.79 1.54 4.19
N SER A 18 7.80 2.23 4.73
CA SER A 18 8.15 2.08 6.15
C SER A 18 7.04 2.55 7.10
N LEU A 19 6.16 3.45 6.67
CA LEU A 19 5.04 3.94 7.48
C LEU A 19 3.92 2.90 7.63
N LEU A 20 3.93 1.82 6.84
CA LEU A 20 3.00 0.71 7.03
C LEU A 20 3.19 0.03 8.40
N SER A 21 4.38 0.08 8.99
CA SER A 21 4.62 -0.46 10.35
C SER A 21 4.35 0.55 11.48
N SER A 22 3.70 1.69 11.18
CA SER A 22 3.35 2.68 12.20
C SER A 22 2.32 2.12 13.20
N ALA A 23 2.42 2.53 14.46
CA ALA A 23 1.40 2.24 15.47
C ALA A 23 0.15 3.13 15.33
N ASP A 24 0.26 4.24 14.58
CA ASP A 24 -0.86 5.13 14.30
C ASP A 24 -1.62 4.68 13.04
N GLU A 25 -2.89 4.31 13.22
CA GLU A 25 -3.73 3.76 12.15
C GLU A 25 -3.97 4.77 11.02
N GLU A 26 -4.07 6.07 11.32
CA GLU A 26 -4.26 7.11 10.29
C GLU A 26 -3.01 7.24 9.42
N THR A 27 -1.82 7.10 9.99
CA THR A 27 -0.55 7.02 9.26
C THR A 27 -0.53 5.79 8.34
N VAL A 28 -0.99 4.62 8.83
CA VAL A 28 -1.07 3.40 8.00
C VAL A 28 -2.05 3.58 6.84
N LEU A 29 -3.24 4.12 7.09
CA LEU A 29 -4.24 4.42 6.06
C LEU A 29 -3.68 5.38 4.99
N SER A 30 -2.99 6.44 5.44
CA SER A 30 -2.35 7.41 4.57
C SER A 30 -1.24 6.77 3.74
N ALA A 31 -0.46 5.86 4.32
CA ALA A 31 0.58 5.13 3.61
C ALA A 31 0.01 4.23 2.52
N ILE A 32 -1.03 3.43 2.82
CA ILE A 32 -1.66 2.54 1.83
C ILE A 32 -2.22 3.34 0.66
N THR A 33 -3.01 4.38 0.94
CA THR A 33 -3.61 5.21 -0.11
C THR A 33 -2.55 5.96 -0.94
N THR A 34 -1.47 6.42 -0.30
CA THR A 34 -0.36 7.05 -1.01
C THR A 34 0.35 6.06 -1.92
N LEU A 35 0.61 4.83 -1.47
CA LEU A 35 1.19 3.79 -2.32
C LEU A 35 0.29 3.48 -3.53
N MET A 36 -1.02 3.35 -3.33
CA MET A 36 -1.98 3.20 -4.44
C MET A 36 -1.90 4.36 -5.44
N PHE A 37 -1.85 5.59 -4.93
CA PHE A 37 -1.69 6.78 -5.77
C PHE A 37 -0.37 6.78 -6.54
N LEU A 38 0.72 6.30 -5.95
CA LEU A 38 2.05 6.29 -6.56
C LEU A 38 2.24 5.17 -7.59
N ILE A 39 1.32 4.19 -7.70
CA ILE A 39 1.40 3.14 -8.72
C ILE A 39 1.28 3.75 -10.13
N THR A 40 2.30 3.45 -10.93
CA THR A 40 2.44 3.72 -12.37
C THR A 40 3.21 2.56 -12.98
N ASP A 41 3.26 2.44 -14.30
CA ASP A 41 4.05 1.38 -14.94
C ASP A 41 5.52 1.39 -14.52
N ASN A 42 6.10 2.57 -14.27
CA ASN A 42 7.50 2.72 -13.86
C ASN A 42 7.76 2.41 -12.38
N SER A 43 6.78 2.64 -11.50
CA SER A 43 6.93 2.47 -10.04
C SER A 43 6.33 1.16 -9.53
N ARG A 44 5.63 0.41 -10.39
CA ARG A 44 4.88 -0.79 -10.00
C ARG A 44 5.77 -1.80 -9.29
N ASN A 45 6.94 -2.10 -9.85
CA ASN A 45 7.83 -3.13 -9.31
C ASN A 45 8.47 -2.72 -7.97
N ASP A 46 8.59 -1.41 -7.72
CA ASP A 46 9.12 -0.88 -6.45
C ASP A 46 8.06 -0.91 -5.34
N ILE A 47 6.78 -0.84 -5.70
CA ILE A 47 5.65 -0.81 -4.75
C ILE A 47 5.08 -2.21 -4.52
N ILE A 48 4.95 -3.03 -5.57
CA ILE A 48 4.38 -4.37 -5.51
C ILE A 48 5.51 -5.37 -5.22
N THR A 49 6.08 -5.24 -4.02
CA THR A 49 7.13 -6.14 -3.52
C THR A 49 6.53 -7.20 -2.60
N GLU A 50 7.20 -8.34 -2.44
CA GLU A 50 6.74 -9.42 -1.55
C GLU A 50 6.51 -8.94 -0.12
N ASN A 51 7.37 -8.05 0.39
CA ASN A 51 7.25 -7.50 1.74
C ASN A 51 5.96 -6.67 1.91
N ILE A 52 5.66 -5.78 0.96
CA ILE A 52 4.46 -4.95 1.00
C ILE A 52 3.22 -5.81 0.81
N ILE A 53 3.24 -6.77 -0.12
CA ILE A 53 2.12 -7.70 -0.33
C ILE A 53 1.81 -8.48 0.94
N LYS A 54 2.81 -9.06 1.60
CA LYS A 54 2.63 -9.82 2.84
C LYS A 54 2.03 -8.96 3.95
N GLN A 55 2.53 -7.73 4.11
CA GLN A 55 1.98 -6.81 5.11
C GLN A 55 0.52 -6.44 4.83
N LEU A 56 0.14 -6.27 3.57
CA LEU A 56 -1.25 -6.01 3.18
C LEU A 56 -2.14 -7.25 3.34
N GLU A 57 -1.60 -8.46 3.14
CA GLU A 57 -2.32 -9.71 3.44
C GLU A 57 -2.63 -9.82 4.94
N GLU A 58 -1.67 -9.46 5.80
CA GLU A 58 -1.89 -9.36 7.26
C GLU A 58 -2.96 -8.31 7.60
N PHE A 59 -2.93 -7.14 6.94
CA PHE A 59 -3.95 -6.10 7.10
C PHE A 59 -5.35 -6.52 6.64
N GLY A 60 -5.46 -7.47 5.72
CA GLY A 60 -6.73 -8.09 5.33
C GLY A 60 -7.47 -8.75 6.49
N ASN A 61 -6.77 -9.05 7.59
CA ASN A 61 -7.32 -9.61 8.82
C ASN A 61 -7.41 -8.58 9.97
N SER A 62 -7.17 -7.29 9.69
CA SER A 62 -7.22 -6.23 10.71
C SER A 62 -8.64 -6.06 11.28
N THR A 63 -8.73 -5.77 12.58
CA THR A 63 -9.97 -5.37 13.25
C THR A 63 -10.42 -3.96 12.84
N ASN A 64 -9.50 -3.14 12.31
CA ASN A 64 -9.85 -1.86 11.71
C ASN A 64 -10.36 -2.08 10.29
N SER A 65 -11.67 -1.93 10.10
CA SER A 65 -12.34 -2.13 8.81
C SER A 65 -11.80 -1.24 7.69
N ARG A 66 -11.30 -0.03 7.98
CA ARG A 66 -10.73 0.86 6.94
C ARG A 66 -9.41 0.31 6.42
N ILE A 67 -8.55 -0.16 7.32
CA ILE A 67 -7.27 -0.79 6.95
C ILE A 67 -7.54 -2.08 6.18
N LYS A 68 -8.44 -2.95 6.68
CA LYS A 68 -8.87 -4.17 6.00
C LYS A 68 -9.35 -3.88 4.57
N ASN A 69 -10.26 -2.92 4.41
CA ASN A 69 -10.84 -2.59 3.10
C ASN A 69 -9.78 -2.05 2.13
N LEU A 70 -8.92 -1.13 2.56
CA LEU A 70 -7.88 -0.59 1.68
C LEU A 70 -6.84 -1.65 1.28
N ALA A 71 -6.48 -2.54 2.19
CA ALA A 71 -5.59 -3.65 1.88
C ALA A 71 -6.22 -4.62 0.86
N GLN A 72 -7.49 -4.95 1.03
CA GLN A 72 -8.24 -5.78 0.07
C GLN A 72 -8.33 -5.13 -1.32
N ILE A 73 -8.61 -3.82 -1.39
CA ILE A 73 -8.66 -3.07 -2.65
C ILE A 73 -7.28 -3.10 -3.30
N PHE A 74 -6.21 -2.78 -2.56
CA PHE A 74 -4.85 -2.80 -3.10
C PHE A 74 -4.50 -4.17 -3.69
N LEU A 75 -4.73 -5.24 -2.93
CA LEU A 75 -4.39 -6.60 -3.34
C LEU A 75 -5.22 -7.06 -4.55
N THR A 76 -6.50 -6.69 -4.59
CA THR A 76 -7.38 -7.05 -5.72
C THR A 76 -6.99 -6.28 -6.99
N ASP A 77 -6.90 -4.95 -6.89
CA ASP A 77 -6.78 -4.07 -8.06
C ASP A 77 -5.34 -4.00 -8.61
N HIS A 78 -4.34 -4.21 -7.76
CA HIS A 78 -2.94 -4.09 -8.16
C HIS A 78 -2.18 -5.41 -8.20
N CYS A 79 -2.59 -6.42 -7.42
CA CYS A 79 -1.92 -7.73 -7.36
C CYS A 79 -2.76 -8.88 -7.92
N GLY A 80 -4.05 -8.66 -8.26
CA GLY A 80 -4.95 -9.72 -8.72
C GLY A 80 -5.29 -10.77 -7.64
N LYS A 81 -5.01 -10.47 -6.36
CA LYS A 81 -5.27 -11.36 -5.23
C LYS A 81 -6.60 -10.98 -4.57
N LYS A 82 -7.58 -11.89 -4.59
CA LYS A 82 -8.78 -11.76 -3.76
C LYS A 82 -8.52 -12.41 -2.41
N ILE A 83 -8.64 -11.66 -1.32
CA ILE A 83 -8.67 -12.25 0.02
C ILE A 83 -10.07 -12.86 0.19
N THR A 84 -10.17 -14.19 0.12
CA THR A 84 -11.39 -14.91 0.47
C THR A 84 -11.57 -14.84 1.98
N GLU A 85 -12.72 -14.32 2.43
CA GLU A 85 -13.11 -14.39 3.84
C GLU A 85 -13.17 -15.87 4.26
N SER A 86 -12.42 -16.22 5.30
CA SER A 86 -12.42 -17.55 5.93
C SER A 86 -13.58 -17.69 6.90
#